data_AF-A0AAV9LJY6-F1
#
_entry.id   AF-A0AAV9LJY6-F1
#
_cell.length_a   1.000
_cell.length_b   1.000
_cell.length_c   1.000
_cell.angle_alpha   90.00
_cell.angle_beta   90.00
_cell.angle_gamma   90.00
#
_symmetry.space_group_name_H-M   'P 1'
#
loop_
_entity.id
_entity.type
_entity.pdbx_description
1 polymer ?
#
loop_
_entity_poly.entity_id
_entity_poly.type
_entity_poly.pdbx_seq_one_letter_code
_entity_poly.pdbx_strand_id
1 'polypeptide(L)'
;MATSIFLSHPFSPLLSRKHHKIPSPKQTIAIAYHSTNKPTTKTPFLPLPTSFFPFPSNPRKEFWPISVGRTQTDEKDEILVVGEDSAEFELSKQKISSWVYFTGILGVVLYVLNVVWIDNSTGFGKSFIDSVSSISDSPEIVMLSLTLIFAIVHSGLASLRDKGEELIGERAFRVLFAGVSLPLAVSTIVYFINHRYDGAQLWQLNSVAGIHELVWISNFISFFFLYPSTFNLLEVAAVDKPKMHLWETGIMRITRHPQLVGQVIWCLAHTLWIGNSVAVAASVGLIGHHLFGAWNGDRRLAIRYGEAFEVVKNRTSIIPFAAILDGRQKLPEDYYKEFIRLPYLSITALTLGAYFLHPIMQAASYRLHW
;
A
#
# COMPACT_ATOMS: atom_id res chain seq x y z
N MET A 1 -47.70 -11.86 9.86
CA MET A 1 -47.54 -12.73 11.04
C MET A 1 -46.09 -13.15 11.10
N ALA A 2 -45.32 -12.49 11.98
CA ALA A 2 -43.92 -12.77 12.22
C ALA A 2 -43.78 -14.03 13.07
N THR A 3 -42.87 -14.92 12.71
CA THR A 3 -42.46 -16.04 13.56
C THR A 3 -40.94 -16.09 13.58
N SER A 4 -40.38 -15.47 14.62
CA SER A 4 -39.01 -15.58 15.07
C SER A 4 -38.82 -16.93 15.77
N ILE A 5 -37.86 -17.73 15.29
CA ILE A 5 -37.41 -18.95 15.95
C ILE A 5 -36.08 -18.63 16.63
N PHE A 6 -36.15 -18.40 17.94
CA PHE A 6 -35.05 -18.62 18.87
C PHE A 6 -35.02 -20.11 19.21
N LEU A 7 -33.86 -20.75 19.10
CA LEU A 7 -33.55 -21.98 19.83
C LEU A 7 -32.02 -22.09 20.00
N SER A 8 -31.60 -21.73 21.21
CA SER A 8 -30.39 -22.14 21.91
C SER A 8 -30.30 -23.66 22.06
N HIS A 9 -29.09 -24.23 22.15
CA HIS A 9 -28.67 -25.39 22.98
C HIS A 9 -27.23 -25.83 22.58
N PRO A 10 -26.51 -26.64 23.37
CA PRO A 10 -26.32 -26.55 24.82
C PRO A 10 -24.84 -26.74 25.26
N PHE A 11 -24.60 -26.42 26.53
CA PHE A 11 -23.44 -26.82 27.32
C PHE A 11 -23.18 -28.35 27.27
N SER A 12 -21.91 -28.74 27.36
CA SER A 12 -21.46 -30.10 27.66
C SER A 12 -20.40 -30.10 28.78
N PRO A 13 -20.24 -31.22 29.51
CA PRO A 13 -20.10 -31.19 30.96
C PRO A 13 -18.67 -31.29 31.48
N LEU A 14 -18.52 -30.83 32.73
CA LEU A 14 -17.39 -31.09 33.62
C LEU A 14 -17.06 -32.59 33.68
N LEU A 15 -15.80 -32.93 33.35
CA LEU A 15 -15.18 -34.18 33.77
C LEU A 15 -14.02 -33.86 34.72
N SER A 16 -14.24 -34.23 35.98
CA SER A 16 -13.24 -34.30 37.05
C SER A 16 -12.11 -35.26 36.66
N ARG A 17 -10.86 -34.79 36.68
CA ARG A 17 -9.69 -35.67 36.65
C ARG A 17 -8.57 -35.15 37.57
N LYS A 18 -8.57 -35.75 38.76
CA LYS A 18 -7.45 -36.05 39.68
C LYS A 18 -6.16 -35.21 39.56
N HIS A 19 -5.87 -34.49 40.64
CA HIS A 19 -4.58 -33.91 40.95
C HIS A 19 -3.45 -34.96 40.93
N HIS A 20 -2.51 -34.82 40.01
CA HIS A 20 -1.15 -35.33 40.19
C HIS A 20 -0.21 -34.16 40.51
N LYS A 21 0.34 -34.18 41.73
CA LYS A 21 1.45 -33.33 42.16
C LYS A 21 2.71 -33.77 41.41
N ILE A 22 3.30 -32.87 40.62
CA ILE A 22 4.66 -33.00 40.07
C ILE A 22 5.53 -31.92 40.74
N PRO A 23 6.78 -32.21 41.11
CA PRO A 23 7.56 -31.41 42.06
C PRO A 23 8.09 -30.11 41.45
N SER A 24 8.17 -29.06 42.28
CA SER A 24 8.82 -27.79 41.94
C SER A 24 10.35 -27.93 41.96
N PRO A 25 11.07 -27.45 40.93
CA PRO A 25 12.49 -27.19 41.05
C PRO A 25 12.70 -25.87 41.80
N LYS A 26 13.37 -25.93 42.95
CA LYS A 26 13.98 -24.78 43.61
C LYS A 26 15.19 -24.34 42.79
N GLN A 27 15.16 -23.16 42.21
CA GLN A 27 16.38 -22.40 41.91
C GLN A 27 16.23 -20.96 42.39
N THR A 28 16.92 -20.71 43.49
CA THR A 28 17.21 -19.40 44.06
C THR A 28 18.25 -18.71 43.17
N ILE A 29 17.89 -17.59 42.56
CA ILE A 29 18.89 -16.59 42.14
C ILE A 29 18.46 -15.27 42.77
N ALA A 30 19.26 -14.83 43.75
CA ALA A 30 19.13 -13.53 44.38
C ALA A 30 19.56 -12.45 43.39
N ILE A 31 18.66 -11.51 43.07
CA ILE A 31 19.02 -10.26 42.42
C ILE A 31 19.05 -9.20 43.52
N ALA A 32 20.26 -8.80 43.90
CA ALA A 32 20.49 -7.71 44.82
C ALA A 32 20.12 -6.38 44.15
N TYR A 33 19.29 -5.60 44.84
CA TYR A 33 19.09 -4.18 44.56
C TYR A 33 20.37 -3.43 44.92
N HIS A 34 20.99 -2.75 43.95
CA HIS A 34 21.92 -1.65 44.23
C HIS A 34 21.47 -0.37 43.53
N SER A 35 21.05 0.57 44.36
CA SER A 35 20.78 1.96 44.01
C SER A 35 22.08 2.74 43.87
N THR A 36 22.25 3.34 42.70
CA THR A 36 22.84 4.67 42.39
C THR A 36 23.98 5.22 43.24
N ASN A 37 25.13 5.46 42.60
CA ASN A 37 25.86 6.72 42.71
C ASN A 37 26.70 6.99 41.44
N LYS A 38 26.53 8.18 40.86
CA LYS A 38 27.29 8.69 39.69
C LYS A 38 28.71 9.09 40.10
N PRO A 39 29.64 9.10 39.13
CA PRO A 39 30.44 10.29 38.94
C PRO A 39 30.37 10.81 37.49
N THR A 40 30.17 12.11 37.42
CA THR A 40 30.14 12.96 36.22
C THR A 40 31.52 13.02 35.59
N THR A 41 31.66 12.60 34.33
CA THR A 41 32.79 12.96 33.46
C THR A 41 32.23 13.55 32.17
N LYS A 42 32.55 14.82 31.95
CA LYS A 42 32.15 15.60 30.78
C LYS A 42 33.06 15.21 29.60
N THR A 43 32.49 14.66 28.55
CA THR A 43 33.09 14.61 27.22
C THR A 43 32.43 15.67 26.34
N PRO A 44 33.19 16.48 25.57
CA PRO A 44 32.63 17.53 24.76
C PRO A 44 32.05 16.95 23.46
N PHE A 45 30.78 17.26 23.19
CA PHE A 45 30.14 17.01 21.90
C PHE A 45 30.78 17.91 20.83
N LEU A 46 31.24 17.29 19.74
CA LEU A 46 31.55 17.98 18.49
C LEU A 46 30.23 18.43 17.84
N PRO A 47 30.10 19.68 17.37
CA PRO A 47 28.90 20.14 16.69
C PRO A 47 28.85 19.60 15.25
N LEU A 48 27.65 19.22 14.83
CA LEU A 48 27.30 18.89 13.45
C LEU A 48 27.45 20.16 12.58
N PRO A 49 28.04 20.10 11.37
CA PRO A 49 28.16 21.28 10.52
C PRO A 49 26.79 21.67 9.93
N THR A 50 26.26 22.80 10.39
CA THR A 50 25.19 23.56 9.73
C THR A 50 25.78 24.30 8.54
N SER A 51 25.73 23.70 7.35
CA SER A 51 25.93 24.45 6.12
C SER A 51 24.63 25.19 5.77
N PHE A 52 24.59 26.46 6.15
CA PHE A 52 23.64 27.46 5.66
C PHE A 52 23.79 27.59 4.13
N PHE A 53 22.74 27.29 3.39
CA PHE A 53 22.56 27.84 2.04
C PHE A 53 21.70 29.11 2.17
N PRO A 54 22.11 30.24 1.57
CA PRO A 54 21.36 31.49 1.70
C PRO A 54 20.06 31.42 0.90
N PHE A 55 18.94 31.67 1.58
CA PHE A 55 17.67 32.00 0.95
C PHE A 55 17.80 33.33 0.19
N PRO A 56 17.45 33.43 -1.10
CA PRO A 56 17.16 34.71 -1.72
C PRO A 56 15.73 35.11 -1.36
N SER A 57 15.60 36.15 -0.54
CA SER A 57 14.36 36.91 -0.39
C SER A 57 14.11 37.72 -1.68
N ASN A 58 13.09 37.38 -2.46
CA ASN A 58 12.65 38.24 -3.56
C ASN A 58 11.45 39.11 -3.12
N PRO A 59 11.45 40.40 -3.49
CA PRO A 59 10.43 41.34 -3.06
C PRO A 59 9.12 41.16 -3.84
N ARG A 60 8.02 41.37 -3.12
CA ARG A 60 6.66 41.42 -3.64
C ARG A 60 6.57 42.57 -4.67
N LYS A 61 6.34 42.24 -5.95
CA LYS A 61 5.95 43.23 -6.96
C LYS A 61 4.44 43.10 -7.20
N GLU A 62 3.70 44.10 -6.75
CA GLU A 62 2.32 44.33 -7.14
C GLU A 62 2.29 44.71 -8.63
N PHE A 63 1.43 44.05 -9.40
CA PHE A 63 1.18 44.37 -10.81
C PHE A 63 -0.16 45.10 -10.92
N TRP A 64 -0.09 46.35 -11.40
CA TRP A 64 -1.21 47.03 -12.05
C TRP A 64 -1.04 46.91 -13.57
N PRO A 65 -2.10 46.66 -14.37
CA PRO A 65 -1.96 46.61 -15.81
C PRO A 65 -2.05 48.02 -16.40
N ILE A 66 -1.01 48.45 -17.10
CA ILE A 66 -1.07 49.52 -18.08
C ILE A 66 -0.78 48.89 -19.44
N SER A 67 -1.75 49.02 -20.36
CA SER A 67 -1.70 48.54 -21.73
C SER A 67 -0.93 49.51 -22.62
N VAL A 68 0.17 49.06 -23.26
CA VAL A 68 0.67 49.61 -24.53
C VAL A 68 1.49 48.56 -25.33
N GLY A 69 1.00 48.22 -26.52
CA GLY A 69 1.75 48.09 -27.79
C GLY A 69 3.08 47.30 -27.91
N ARG A 70 2.95 46.03 -28.33
CA ARG A 70 3.69 45.32 -29.41
C ARG A 70 5.22 45.50 -29.58
N THR A 71 5.96 44.41 -29.37
CA THR A 71 6.94 43.86 -30.34
C THR A 71 7.25 42.38 -30.04
N GLN A 72 7.37 41.58 -31.10
CA GLN A 72 7.61 40.13 -31.10
C GLN A 72 9.00 39.78 -30.55
N THR A 73 9.05 38.90 -29.56
CA THR A 73 10.16 37.99 -29.27
C THR A 73 9.60 36.75 -28.59
N ASP A 74 9.61 35.62 -29.32
CA ASP A 74 9.49 34.23 -28.89
C ASP A 74 8.90 34.01 -27.48
N GLU A 75 7.56 33.95 -27.42
CA GLU A 75 6.87 33.28 -26.33
C GLU A 75 7.36 31.83 -26.32
N LYS A 76 8.15 31.47 -25.30
CA LYS A 76 8.06 30.12 -24.76
C LYS A 76 6.59 29.96 -24.38
N ASP A 77 5.82 29.27 -25.21
CA ASP A 77 4.54 28.72 -24.81
C ASP A 77 4.78 28.02 -23.47
N GLU A 78 4.42 28.67 -22.36
CA GLU A 78 4.32 27.99 -21.08
C GLU A 78 3.29 26.90 -21.33
N ILE A 79 3.75 25.66 -21.49
CA ILE A 79 2.85 24.55 -21.70
C ILE A 79 2.00 24.47 -20.44
N LEU A 80 0.76 24.99 -20.52
CA LEU A 80 -0.23 24.94 -19.45
C LEU A 80 -0.73 23.49 -19.33
N VAL A 81 0.14 22.60 -18.88
CA VAL A 81 -0.18 21.21 -18.56
C VAL A 81 -0.89 21.23 -17.21
N VAL A 82 -2.21 21.25 -17.21
CA VAL A 82 -2.98 21.03 -15.98
C VAL A 82 -3.09 19.52 -15.77
N GLY A 83 -2.70 19.05 -14.58
CA GLY A 83 -2.86 17.63 -14.26
C GLY A 83 -4.34 17.23 -14.16
N GLU A 84 -4.60 15.95 -14.43
CA GLU A 84 -5.93 15.36 -14.39
C GLU A 84 -6.50 15.29 -12.95
N ASP A 85 -7.83 15.14 -12.87
CA ASP A 85 -8.54 15.04 -11.61
C ASP A 85 -8.53 13.60 -11.06
N SER A 86 -7.97 13.38 -9.87
CA SER A 86 -7.96 12.04 -9.26
C SER A 86 -9.31 11.71 -8.61
N ALA A 87 -9.76 10.46 -8.75
CA ALA A 87 -11.04 9.98 -8.20
C ALA A 87 -12.30 10.65 -8.80
N GLU A 88 -12.17 11.41 -9.89
CA GLU A 88 -13.32 11.92 -10.61
C GLU A 88 -14.19 10.76 -11.11
N PHE A 89 -15.48 10.81 -10.81
CA PHE A 89 -16.42 9.76 -11.20
C PHE A 89 -17.79 10.35 -11.52
N GLU A 90 -18.08 10.50 -12.80
CA GLU A 90 -19.37 10.98 -13.28
C GLU A 90 -20.29 9.81 -13.58
N LEU A 91 -21.34 9.64 -12.76
CA LEU A 91 -22.36 8.60 -12.92
C LEU A 91 -23.06 8.64 -14.28
N SER A 92 -23.31 9.85 -14.81
CA SER A 92 -23.97 10.06 -16.11
C SER A 92 -23.15 9.56 -17.30
N LYS A 93 -21.82 9.50 -17.17
CA LYS A 93 -20.90 9.00 -18.21
C LYS A 93 -20.72 7.47 -18.16
N GLN A 94 -21.25 6.80 -17.13
CA GLN A 94 -21.09 5.36 -16.95
C GLN A 94 -22.09 4.56 -17.80
N LYS A 95 -21.59 3.54 -18.51
CA LYS A 95 -22.44 2.58 -19.23
C LYS A 95 -22.63 1.33 -18.37
N ILE A 96 -23.88 0.98 -18.07
CA ILE A 96 -24.23 -0.25 -17.31
C ILE A 96 -23.62 -1.49 -17.96
N SER A 97 -23.60 -1.54 -19.30
CA SER A 97 -22.95 -2.64 -20.04
C SER A 97 -21.48 -2.82 -19.69
N SER A 98 -20.71 -1.74 -19.51
CA SER A 98 -19.29 -1.81 -19.14
C SER A 98 -19.10 -2.42 -17.76
N TRP A 99 -20.00 -2.14 -16.82
CA TRP A 99 -19.99 -2.73 -15.48
C TRP A 99 -20.36 -4.21 -15.48
N VAL A 100 -21.31 -4.62 -16.33
CA VAL A 100 -21.61 -6.04 -16.55
C VAL A 100 -20.39 -6.77 -17.13
N TYR A 101 -19.74 -6.20 -18.15
CA TYR A 101 -18.50 -6.75 -18.72
C TYR A 101 -17.39 -6.82 -17.67
N PHE A 102 -17.19 -5.76 -16.88
CA PHE A 102 -16.24 -5.73 -15.77
C PHE A 102 -16.47 -6.89 -14.80
N THR A 103 -17.72 -7.07 -14.33
CA THR A 103 -18.06 -8.15 -13.40
C THR A 103 -17.81 -9.53 -14.02
N GLY A 104 -18.17 -9.72 -15.30
CA GLY A 104 -17.89 -10.96 -16.02
C GLY A 104 -16.40 -11.27 -16.14
N ILE A 105 -15.59 -10.29 -16.58
CA ILE A 105 -14.14 -10.44 -16.71
C ILE A 105 -13.50 -10.70 -15.35
N LEU A 106 -13.88 -9.95 -14.32
CA LEU A 106 -13.38 -10.14 -12.96
C LEU A 106 -13.68 -11.56 -12.47
N GLY A 107 -14.92 -12.05 -12.67
CA GLY A 107 -15.30 -13.41 -12.32
C GLY A 107 -14.44 -14.47 -13.03
N VAL A 108 -14.20 -14.31 -14.34
CA VAL A 108 -13.34 -15.22 -15.11
C VAL A 108 -11.90 -15.19 -14.61
N VAL A 109 -11.33 -14.00 -14.40
CA VAL A 109 -9.95 -13.84 -13.91
C VAL A 109 -9.78 -14.49 -12.53
N LEU A 110 -10.73 -14.26 -11.61
CA LEU A 110 -10.70 -14.86 -10.28
C LEU A 110 -10.87 -16.38 -10.33
N TYR A 111 -11.73 -16.89 -11.21
CA TYR A 111 -11.91 -18.33 -11.42
C TYR A 111 -10.63 -18.99 -11.98
N VAL A 112 -10.02 -18.39 -13.01
CA VAL A 112 -8.76 -18.88 -13.58
C VAL A 112 -7.64 -18.83 -12.56
N LEU A 113 -7.50 -17.73 -11.82
CA LEU A 113 -6.52 -17.61 -10.74
C LEU A 113 -6.75 -18.69 -9.68
N ASN A 114 -8.01 -18.97 -9.34
CA ASN A 114 -8.33 -20.04 -8.41
C ASN A 114 -7.86 -21.41 -8.93
N VAL A 115 -8.29 -21.81 -10.13
CA VAL A 115 -7.99 -23.15 -10.68
C VAL A 115 -6.51 -23.32 -11.02
N VAL A 116 -5.87 -22.32 -11.63
CA VAL A 116 -4.50 -22.44 -12.14
C VAL A 116 -3.45 -22.18 -11.06
N TRP A 117 -3.80 -21.46 -9.99
CA TRP A 117 -2.82 -21.05 -8.99
C TRP A 117 -3.19 -21.39 -7.55
N ILE A 118 -4.38 -21.00 -7.09
CA ILE A 118 -4.73 -21.04 -5.66
C ILE A 118 -5.14 -22.44 -5.20
N ASP A 119 -5.92 -23.15 -5.99
CA ASP A 119 -6.49 -24.44 -5.62
C ASP A 119 -5.38 -25.49 -5.41
N ASN A 120 -5.36 -26.13 -4.24
CA ASN A 120 -4.29 -27.09 -3.91
C ASN A 120 -4.30 -28.38 -4.73
N SER A 121 -5.41 -28.70 -5.42
CA SER A 121 -5.51 -29.91 -6.23
C SER A 121 -5.12 -29.69 -7.69
N THR A 122 -5.31 -28.47 -8.20
CA THR A 122 -5.12 -28.14 -9.62
C THR A 122 -4.08 -27.05 -9.87
N GLY A 123 -3.84 -26.18 -8.89
CA GLY A 123 -3.02 -24.99 -9.04
C GLY A 123 -1.54 -25.17 -8.72
N PHE A 124 -0.73 -24.26 -9.25
CA PHE A 124 0.73 -24.26 -9.07
C PHE A 124 1.23 -23.49 -7.84
N GLY A 125 0.36 -22.77 -7.12
CA GLY A 125 0.75 -21.87 -6.03
C GLY A 125 1.49 -22.60 -4.91
N LYS A 126 1.03 -23.79 -4.51
CA LYS A 126 1.71 -24.61 -3.51
C LYS A 126 3.12 -25.01 -3.96
N SER A 127 3.26 -25.54 -5.17
CA SER A 127 4.57 -25.96 -5.70
C SER A 127 5.53 -24.77 -5.82
N PHE A 128 5.03 -23.60 -6.20
CA PHE A 128 5.82 -22.37 -6.23
C PHE A 128 6.31 -21.99 -4.83
N ILE A 129 5.43 -21.96 -3.83
CA ILE A 129 5.82 -21.69 -2.45
C ILE A 129 6.81 -22.74 -1.93
N ASP A 130 6.54 -24.04 -2.10
CA ASP A 130 7.45 -25.12 -1.68
C ASP A 130 8.86 -24.94 -2.29
N SER A 131 8.93 -24.55 -3.57
CA SER A 131 10.21 -24.32 -4.27
C SER A 131 10.97 -23.11 -3.74
N VAL A 132 10.29 -22.03 -3.36
CA VAL A 132 10.96 -20.87 -2.76
C VAL A 132 11.34 -21.18 -1.31
N SER A 133 10.50 -21.91 -0.58
CA SER A 133 10.77 -22.37 0.78
C SER A 133 11.97 -23.32 0.86
N SER A 134 12.30 -24.06 -0.21
CA SER A 134 13.49 -24.92 -0.22
C SER A 134 14.82 -24.16 -0.19
N ILE A 135 14.81 -22.82 -0.33
CA ILE A 135 16.01 -21.99 -0.24
C ILE A 135 16.50 -21.89 1.20
N SER A 136 15.60 -21.93 2.20
CA SER A 136 15.94 -21.71 3.61
C SER A 136 14.81 -22.11 4.55
N ASP A 137 15.17 -22.69 5.70
CA ASP A 137 14.22 -23.00 6.79
C ASP A 137 13.73 -21.74 7.54
N SER A 138 14.41 -20.59 7.40
CA SER A 138 13.97 -19.32 7.99
C SER A 138 12.79 -18.72 7.21
N PRO A 139 11.62 -18.51 7.87
CA PRO A 139 10.45 -17.90 7.22
C PRO A 139 10.70 -16.46 6.79
N GLU A 140 11.61 -15.74 7.45
CA GLU A 140 12.02 -14.38 7.06
C GLU A 140 12.73 -14.37 5.70
N ILE A 141 13.64 -15.32 5.47
CA ILE A 141 14.38 -15.44 4.20
C ILE A 141 13.42 -15.80 3.07
N VAL A 142 12.49 -16.73 3.31
CA VAL A 142 11.47 -17.11 2.33
C VAL A 142 10.56 -15.92 2.03
N MET A 143 10.09 -15.21 3.07
CA MET A 143 9.25 -14.02 2.92
C MET A 143 9.91 -12.92 2.08
N LEU A 144 11.19 -12.63 2.34
CA LEU A 144 11.98 -11.68 1.56
C LEU A 144 12.19 -12.15 0.12
N SER A 145 12.43 -13.45 -0.09
CA SER A 145 12.61 -14.04 -1.41
C SER A 145 11.33 -13.94 -2.26
N LEU A 146 10.18 -14.28 -1.69
CA LEU A 146 8.87 -14.12 -2.34
C LEU A 146 8.61 -12.65 -2.70
N THR A 147 8.87 -11.75 -1.76
CA THR A 147 8.70 -10.30 -1.98
C THR A 147 9.64 -9.79 -3.08
N LEU A 148 10.88 -10.28 -3.13
CA LEU A 148 11.86 -9.91 -4.15
C LEU A 148 11.46 -10.44 -5.53
N ILE A 149 11.01 -11.69 -5.64
CA ILE A 149 10.50 -12.27 -6.89
C ILE A 149 9.33 -11.45 -7.40
N PHE A 150 8.34 -11.16 -6.54
CA PHE A 150 7.22 -10.30 -6.89
C PHE A 150 7.71 -8.91 -7.34
N ALA A 151 8.60 -8.27 -6.58
CA ALA A 151 9.09 -6.93 -6.88
C ALA A 151 9.81 -6.85 -8.23
N ILE A 152 10.66 -7.83 -8.54
CA ILE A 152 11.38 -7.91 -9.82
C ILE A 152 10.41 -8.09 -10.97
N VAL A 153 9.50 -9.06 -10.88
CA VAL A 153 8.57 -9.37 -11.97
C VAL A 153 7.58 -8.23 -12.18
N HIS A 154 6.94 -7.75 -11.11
CA HIS A 154 5.96 -6.68 -11.17
C HIS A 154 6.56 -5.38 -11.70
N SER A 155 7.69 -4.94 -11.12
CA SER A 155 8.31 -3.67 -11.52
C SER A 155 9.05 -3.76 -12.86
N GLY A 156 9.56 -4.95 -13.20
CA GLY A 156 10.16 -5.27 -14.49
C GLY A 156 9.12 -5.20 -15.60
N LEU A 157 8.01 -5.91 -15.47
CA LEU A 157 6.89 -5.82 -16.42
C LEU A 157 6.37 -4.38 -16.50
N ALA A 158 6.27 -3.66 -15.39
CA ALA A 158 5.84 -2.25 -15.43
C ALA A 158 6.81 -1.37 -16.24
N SER A 159 8.11 -1.65 -16.17
CA SER A 159 9.15 -0.95 -16.96
C SER A 159 9.16 -1.34 -18.44
N LEU A 160 8.72 -2.55 -18.75
CA LEU A 160 8.60 -3.06 -20.12
C LEU A 160 7.29 -2.65 -20.79
N ARG A 161 6.40 -1.94 -20.08
CA ARG A 161 5.06 -1.58 -20.55
C ARG A 161 5.07 -0.93 -21.92
N ASP A 162 5.83 0.14 -22.12
CA ASP A 162 5.81 0.89 -23.39
C ASP A 162 6.11 -0.03 -24.59
N LYS A 163 7.20 -0.80 -24.52
CA LYS A 163 7.59 -1.76 -25.57
C LYS A 163 6.61 -2.93 -25.69
N GLY A 164 6.07 -3.41 -24.57
CA GLY A 164 5.10 -4.49 -24.56
C GLY A 164 3.77 -4.08 -25.19
N GLU A 165 3.30 -2.87 -24.92
CA GLU A 165 2.10 -2.29 -25.53
C GLU A 165 2.27 -2.12 -27.05
N GLU A 166 3.45 -1.73 -27.53
CA GLU A 166 3.77 -1.66 -28.97
C GLU A 166 3.73 -3.03 -29.66
N LEU A 167 4.15 -4.11 -28.98
CA LEU A 167 4.26 -5.44 -29.56
C LEU A 167 2.93 -6.22 -29.58
N ILE A 168 2.16 -6.16 -28.48
CA ILE A 168 0.96 -7.00 -28.31
C ILE A 168 -0.31 -6.20 -28.03
N GLY A 169 -0.24 -4.87 -27.94
CA GLY A 169 -1.35 -3.98 -27.62
C GLY A 169 -1.60 -3.80 -26.13
N GLU A 170 -2.26 -2.70 -25.74
CA GLU A 170 -2.38 -2.31 -24.32
C GLU A 170 -3.22 -3.29 -23.48
N ARG A 171 -4.28 -3.84 -24.07
CA ARG A 171 -5.15 -4.80 -23.39
C ARG A 171 -4.44 -6.14 -23.15
N ALA A 172 -3.79 -6.70 -24.17
CA ALA A 172 -3.09 -7.98 -24.03
C ALA A 172 -1.92 -7.85 -23.05
N PHE A 173 -1.18 -6.74 -23.10
CA PHE A 173 -0.13 -6.46 -22.14
C PHE A 173 -0.68 -6.32 -20.71
N ARG A 174 -1.81 -5.65 -20.51
CA ARG A 174 -2.48 -5.57 -19.20
C ARG A 174 -2.88 -6.94 -18.66
N VAL A 175 -3.43 -7.81 -19.50
CA VAL A 175 -3.80 -9.18 -19.12
C VAL A 175 -2.56 -10.00 -18.74
N LEU A 176 -1.47 -9.93 -19.52
CA LEU A 176 -0.20 -10.59 -19.18
C LEU A 176 0.36 -10.06 -17.87
N PHE A 177 0.40 -8.74 -17.71
CA PHE A 177 0.89 -8.08 -16.49
C PHE A 177 0.13 -8.56 -15.25
N ALA A 178 -1.20 -8.53 -15.29
CA ALA A 178 -2.06 -8.95 -14.19
C ALA A 178 -1.98 -10.47 -13.97
N GLY A 179 -2.01 -11.25 -15.05
CA GLY A 179 -1.95 -12.71 -15.01
C GLY A 179 -0.67 -13.27 -14.41
N VAL A 180 0.45 -12.53 -14.47
CA VAL A 180 1.70 -12.89 -13.79
C VAL A 180 1.79 -12.27 -12.39
N SER A 181 1.41 -11.00 -12.25
CA SER A 181 1.56 -10.29 -10.96
C SER A 181 0.60 -10.78 -9.88
N LEU A 182 -0.66 -11.08 -10.22
CA LEU A 182 -1.67 -11.51 -9.25
C LEU A 182 -1.31 -12.83 -8.57
N PRO A 183 -0.91 -13.90 -9.29
CA PRO A 183 -0.39 -15.12 -8.68
C PRO A 183 0.73 -14.89 -7.66
N LEU A 184 1.74 -14.11 -8.04
CA LEU A 184 2.89 -13.81 -7.19
C LEU A 184 2.50 -12.99 -5.95
N ALA A 185 1.61 -12.01 -6.11
CA ALA A 185 1.08 -11.22 -5.00
C ALA A 185 0.30 -12.10 -4.02
N VAL A 186 -0.62 -12.95 -4.53
CA VAL A 186 -1.41 -13.86 -3.69
C VAL A 186 -0.51 -14.85 -2.96
N SER A 187 0.47 -15.46 -3.62
CA SER A 187 1.46 -16.33 -2.98
C SER A 187 2.19 -15.64 -1.83
N THR A 188 2.66 -14.42 -2.06
CA THR A 188 3.35 -13.62 -1.03
C THR A 188 2.44 -13.31 0.17
N ILE A 189 1.18 -12.92 -0.10
CA ILE A 189 0.20 -12.59 0.95
C ILE A 189 -0.19 -13.83 1.76
N VAL A 190 -0.51 -14.94 1.10
CA VAL A 190 -0.91 -16.19 1.75
C VAL A 190 0.23 -16.73 2.61
N TYR A 191 1.46 -16.75 2.09
CA TYR A 191 2.63 -17.16 2.86
C TYR A 191 2.79 -16.31 4.12
N PHE A 192 2.74 -14.98 3.98
CA PHE A 192 2.80 -14.07 5.12
C PHE A 192 1.71 -14.38 6.15
N ILE A 193 0.45 -14.53 5.73
CA ILE A 193 -0.66 -14.80 6.65
C ILE A 193 -0.41 -16.12 7.39
N ASN A 194 0.01 -17.18 6.70
CA ASN A 194 0.20 -18.49 7.31
C ASN A 194 1.38 -18.53 8.28
N HIS A 195 2.44 -17.75 8.02
CA HIS A 195 3.66 -17.67 8.83
C HIS A 195 3.69 -16.43 9.74
N ARG A 196 2.57 -15.71 9.88
CA ARG A 196 2.53 -14.39 10.56
C ARG A 196 2.90 -14.43 12.04
N TYR A 197 2.85 -15.59 12.68
CA TYR A 197 3.23 -15.78 14.09
C TYR A 197 4.52 -16.59 14.26
N ASP A 198 5.20 -16.91 13.16
CA ASP A 198 6.50 -17.57 13.20
C ASP A 198 7.61 -16.54 13.47
N GLY A 199 8.85 -17.03 13.54
CA GLY A 199 10.02 -16.20 13.82
C GLY A 199 10.13 -15.78 15.28
N ALA A 200 11.06 -14.87 15.55
CA ALA A 200 11.30 -14.35 16.88
C ALA A 200 10.31 -13.24 17.24
N GLN A 201 9.63 -13.36 18.39
CA GLN A 201 8.84 -12.27 18.95
C GLN A 201 9.79 -11.15 19.41
N LEU A 202 9.58 -9.94 18.90
CA LEU A 202 10.40 -8.75 19.19
C LEU A 202 9.73 -7.83 20.21
N TRP A 203 8.41 -7.66 20.13
CA TRP A 203 7.60 -6.94 21.10
C TRP A 203 6.16 -7.46 21.12
N GLN A 204 5.44 -7.27 22.22
CA GLN A 204 4.03 -7.66 22.34
C GLN A 204 3.24 -6.54 22.98
N LEU A 205 2.46 -5.83 22.17
CA LEU A 205 1.76 -4.59 22.58
C LEU A 205 0.24 -4.70 22.50
N ASN A 206 -0.31 -5.88 22.16
CA ASN A 206 -1.73 -6.08 21.92
C ASN A 206 -2.61 -5.81 23.14
N SER A 207 -2.07 -5.93 24.36
CA SER A 207 -2.76 -5.64 25.61
C SER A 207 -2.62 -4.20 26.10
N VAL A 208 -1.82 -3.37 25.42
CA VAL A 208 -1.64 -1.97 25.79
C VAL A 208 -2.83 -1.16 25.29
N ALA A 209 -3.47 -0.42 26.19
CA ALA A 209 -4.64 0.39 25.88
C ALA A 209 -4.32 1.39 24.74
N GLY A 210 -5.22 1.52 23.77
CA GLY A 210 -5.07 2.43 22.64
C GLY A 210 -4.30 1.86 21.44
N ILE A 211 -3.57 0.75 21.57
CA ILE A 211 -2.78 0.18 20.45
C ILE A 211 -3.68 -0.38 19.36
N HIS A 212 -4.79 -1.03 19.73
CA HIS A 212 -5.74 -1.51 18.75
C HIS A 212 -6.34 -0.35 17.95
N GLU A 213 -6.79 0.71 18.62
CA GLU A 213 -7.34 1.91 18.00
C GLU A 213 -6.32 2.59 17.08
N LEU A 214 -5.08 2.71 17.53
CA LEU A 214 -3.99 3.28 16.74
C LEU A 214 -3.75 2.48 15.45
N VAL A 215 -3.58 1.16 15.57
CA VAL A 215 -3.36 0.27 14.41
C VAL A 215 -4.56 0.29 13.47
N TRP A 216 -5.78 0.30 14.00
CA TRP A 216 -6.99 0.35 13.21
C TRP A 216 -7.10 1.68 12.43
N ILE A 217 -6.92 2.82 13.09
CA ILE A 217 -6.96 4.15 12.46
C ILE A 217 -5.84 4.28 11.43
N SER A 218 -4.62 3.83 11.75
CA SER A 218 -3.50 3.84 10.80
C SER A 218 -3.83 3.01 9.55
N ASN A 219 -4.37 1.80 9.71
CA ASN A 219 -4.77 0.98 8.57
C ASN A 219 -5.93 1.60 7.78
N PHE A 220 -6.92 2.19 8.46
CA PHE A 220 -8.01 2.90 7.80
C PHE A 220 -7.50 4.05 6.93
N ILE A 221 -6.59 4.88 7.46
CA ILE A 221 -5.93 5.95 6.69
C ILE A 221 -5.10 5.35 5.54
N SER A 222 -4.37 4.26 5.78
CA SER A 222 -3.53 3.64 4.76
C SER A 222 -4.32 3.22 3.51
N PHE A 223 -5.56 2.72 3.68
CA PHE A 223 -6.40 2.31 2.56
C PHE A 223 -6.81 3.49 1.67
N PHE A 224 -7.05 4.67 2.24
CA PHE A 224 -7.32 5.88 1.45
C PHE A 224 -6.13 6.29 0.57
N PHE A 225 -4.91 5.95 0.99
CA PHE A 225 -3.69 6.17 0.20
C PHE A 225 -3.36 5.03 -0.77
N LEU A 226 -3.77 3.79 -0.49
CA LEU A 226 -3.46 2.63 -1.34
C LEU A 226 -4.28 2.57 -2.64
N TYR A 227 -5.58 2.84 -2.55
CA TYR A 227 -6.53 2.62 -3.65
C TYR A 227 -6.70 3.76 -4.68
N PRO A 228 -6.10 4.95 -4.58
CA PRO A 228 -6.15 5.96 -5.63
C PRO A 228 -5.63 5.52 -7.00
N SER A 229 -4.69 4.57 -7.04
CA SER A 229 -4.20 3.99 -8.29
C SER A 229 -5.24 3.08 -8.99
N THR A 230 -6.39 2.84 -8.36
CA THR A 230 -7.49 2.00 -8.86
C THR A 230 -8.78 2.76 -9.14
N PHE A 231 -8.79 4.09 -9.07
CA PHE A 231 -10.00 4.90 -9.28
C PHE A 231 -10.66 4.68 -10.64
N ASN A 232 -9.89 4.30 -11.66
CA ASN A 232 -10.40 3.93 -12.98
C ASN A 232 -10.51 2.40 -13.12
N LEU A 233 -11.41 1.77 -12.34
CA LEU A 233 -11.56 0.30 -12.28
C LEU A 233 -11.76 -0.35 -13.66
N LEU A 234 -12.49 0.29 -14.57
CA LEU A 234 -12.72 -0.24 -15.93
C LEU A 234 -11.42 -0.29 -16.75
N GLU A 235 -10.49 0.66 -16.55
CA GLU A 235 -9.16 0.62 -17.18
C GLU A 235 -8.25 -0.42 -16.54
N VAL A 236 -8.34 -0.59 -15.22
CA VAL A 236 -7.60 -1.61 -14.47
C VAL A 236 -7.97 -3.01 -14.95
N ALA A 237 -9.27 -3.26 -15.17
CA ALA A 237 -9.79 -4.52 -15.69
C ALA A 237 -9.69 -4.66 -17.22
N ALA A 238 -9.05 -3.71 -17.91
CA ALA A 238 -8.93 -3.67 -19.38
C ALA A 238 -10.27 -3.63 -20.16
N VAL A 239 -11.38 -3.32 -19.49
CA VAL A 239 -12.68 -3.04 -20.12
C VAL A 239 -12.53 -1.78 -20.97
N ASP A 240 -12.14 -0.69 -20.30
CA ASP A 240 -11.69 0.52 -20.96
C ASP A 240 -10.20 0.40 -21.33
N LYS A 241 -9.78 1.18 -22.31
CA LYS A 241 -8.40 1.16 -22.79
C LYS A 241 -7.47 1.62 -21.65
N PRO A 242 -6.52 0.78 -21.18
CA PRO A 242 -5.61 1.18 -20.11
C PRO A 242 -4.72 2.35 -20.56
N LYS A 243 -4.62 3.41 -19.77
CA LYS A 243 -3.70 4.52 -20.03
C LYS A 243 -2.80 4.81 -18.81
N MET A 244 -1.93 5.79 -18.95
CA MET A 244 -1.25 6.43 -17.83
C MET A 244 -1.84 7.83 -17.67
N HIS A 245 -1.84 8.32 -16.44
CA HIS A 245 -2.44 9.60 -16.09
C HIS A 245 -1.41 10.50 -15.44
N LEU A 246 -1.58 11.80 -15.63
CA LEU A 246 -0.83 12.84 -14.91
C LEU A 246 -1.76 13.54 -13.91
N TRP A 247 -2.10 12.87 -12.81
CA TRP A 247 -2.99 13.46 -11.80
C TRP A 247 -2.29 14.50 -10.94
N GLU A 248 -3.03 15.55 -10.57
CA GLU A 248 -2.53 16.63 -9.70
C GLU A 248 -3.49 17.00 -8.56
N THR A 249 -4.77 16.61 -8.64
CA THR A 249 -5.79 16.94 -7.63
C THR A 249 -6.08 15.78 -6.67
N GLY A 250 -6.94 16.00 -5.68
CA GLY A 250 -7.37 15.00 -4.70
C GLY A 250 -6.21 14.55 -3.83
N ILE A 251 -6.09 13.25 -3.60
CA ILE A 251 -4.99 12.67 -2.82
C ILE A 251 -3.61 12.98 -3.45
N MET A 252 -3.55 13.26 -4.76
CA MET A 252 -2.31 13.62 -5.45
C MET A 252 -1.79 15.00 -5.04
N ARG A 253 -2.66 15.89 -4.52
CA ARG A 253 -2.23 17.13 -3.86
C ARG A 253 -1.43 16.87 -2.60
N ILE A 254 -1.79 15.81 -1.86
CA ILE A 254 -1.11 15.41 -0.62
C ILE A 254 0.24 14.79 -0.98
N THR A 255 0.26 13.83 -1.90
CA THR A 255 1.49 13.20 -2.39
C THR A 255 1.28 12.63 -3.79
N ARG A 256 2.28 12.73 -4.66
CA ARG A 256 2.27 12.11 -6.00
C ARG A 256 2.38 10.59 -5.93
N HIS A 257 2.79 10.03 -4.80
CA HIS A 257 2.93 8.57 -4.61
C HIS A 257 2.07 8.09 -3.43
N PRO A 258 0.74 8.19 -3.52
CA PRO A 258 -0.14 7.84 -2.42
C PRO A 258 0.01 6.35 -2.05
N GLN A 259 0.15 5.46 -3.03
CA GLN A 259 0.30 4.03 -2.76
C GLN A 259 1.57 3.69 -1.96
N LEU A 260 2.68 4.41 -2.15
CA LEU A 260 3.87 4.25 -1.30
C LEU A 260 3.55 4.64 0.15
N VAL A 261 2.92 5.80 0.34
CA VAL A 261 2.60 6.31 1.68
C VAL A 261 1.63 5.39 2.40
N GLY A 262 0.56 4.95 1.71
CA GLY A 262 -0.39 3.98 2.23
C GLY A 262 0.30 2.68 2.61
N GLN A 263 1.17 2.15 1.74
CA GLN A 263 1.88 0.91 2.03
C GLN A 263 2.80 1.03 3.25
N VAL A 264 3.51 2.14 3.39
CA VAL A 264 4.38 2.38 4.57
C VAL A 264 3.55 2.41 5.85
N ILE A 265 2.43 3.14 5.88
CA ILE A 265 1.55 3.20 7.06
C ILE A 265 1.00 1.80 7.39
N TRP A 266 0.55 1.06 6.37
CA TRP A 266 0.01 -0.31 6.52
C TRP A 266 1.05 -1.27 7.09
N CYS A 267 2.27 -1.26 6.53
CA CYS A 267 3.40 -2.09 7.00
C CYS A 267 3.78 -1.76 8.44
N LEU A 268 3.87 -0.47 8.80
CA LEU A 268 4.18 -0.04 10.16
C LEU A 268 3.09 -0.46 11.15
N ALA A 269 1.81 -0.32 10.79
CA ALA A 269 0.69 -0.71 11.63
C ALA A 269 0.65 -2.23 11.87
N HIS A 270 0.84 -3.05 10.83
CA HIS A 270 0.88 -4.51 10.96
C HIS A 270 2.11 -5.00 11.72
N THR A 271 3.27 -4.40 11.46
CA THR A 271 4.51 -4.69 12.21
C THR A 271 4.32 -4.38 13.69
N LEU A 272 3.75 -3.22 14.02
CA LEU A 272 3.45 -2.85 15.40
C LEU A 272 2.52 -3.86 16.08
N TRP A 273 1.47 -4.29 15.38
CA TRP A 273 0.47 -5.22 15.92
C TRP A 273 0.98 -6.64 16.13
N ILE A 274 1.78 -7.16 15.20
CA ILE A 274 2.26 -8.56 15.22
C ILE A 274 3.57 -8.68 16.03
N GLY A 275 4.50 -7.76 15.80
CA GLY A 275 5.70 -7.59 16.60
C GLY A 275 6.72 -8.71 16.56
N ASN A 276 6.85 -9.42 15.43
CA ASN A 276 7.86 -10.47 15.23
C ASN A 276 8.76 -10.21 14.00
N SER A 277 9.80 -11.03 13.85
CA SER A 277 10.78 -10.93 12.77
C SER A 277 10.18 -11.16 11.38
N VAL A 278 9.18 -12.03 11.22
CA VAL A 278 8.51 -12.26 9.93
C VAL A 278 7.74 -11.02 9.46
N ALA A 279 7.01 -10.36 10.36
CA ALA A 279 6.33 -9.10 10.05
C ALA A 279 7.30 -7.97 9.69
N VAL A 280 8.45 -7.91 10.37
CA VAL A 280 9.53 -6.97 10.02
C VAL A 280 10.09 -7.30 8.63
N ALA A 281 10.38 -8.57 8.34
CA ALA A 281 10.92 -9.00 7.04
C ALA A 281 9.95 -8.66 5.89
N ALA A 282 8.66 -9.01 6.04
CA ALA A 282 7.61 -8.65 5.09
C ALA A 282 7.53 -7.13 4.88
N SER A 283 7.54 -6.36 5.97
CA SER A 283 7.41 -4.90 5.92
C SER A 283 8.62 -4.21 5.30
N VAL A 284 9.84 -4.64 5.61
CA VAL A 284 11.07 -4.11 4.99
C VAL A 284 11.08 -4.41 3.50
N GLY A 285 10.79 -5.66 3.11
CA GLY A 285 10.72 -6.05 1.70
C GLY A 285 9.67 -5.23 0.93
N LEU A 286 8.47 -5.09 1.48
CA LEU A 286 7.37 -4.39 0.82
C LEU A 286 7.56 -2.88 0.79
N ILE A 287 8.09 -2.26 1.86
CA ILE A 287 8.48 -0.85 1.85
C ILE A 287 9.57 -0.61 0.81
N GLY A 288 10.60 -1.46 0.76
CA GLY A 288 11.66 -1.39 -0.25
C GLY A 288 11.11 -1.46 -1.67
N HIS A 289 10.19 -2.39 -1.93
CA HIS A 289 9.49 -2.49 -3.22
C HIS A 289 8.75 -1.21 -3.58
N HIS A 290 8.00 -0.60 -2.65
CA HIS A 290 7.24 0.61 -2.94
C HIS A 290 8.11 1.86 -3.08
N LEU A 291 9.25 1.94 -2.37
CA LEU A 291 10.25 3.00 -2.58
C LEU A 291 10.83 2.92 -4.00
N PHE A 292 11.21 1.70 -4.43
CA PHE A 292 11.61 1.45 -5.80
C PHE A 292 10.48 1.76 -6.79
N GLY A 293 9.25 1.35 -6.46
CA GLY A 293 8.05 1.59 -7.26
C GLY A 293 7.78 3.07 -7.50
N ALA A 294 7.99 3.93 -6.49
CA ALA A 294 7.84 5.37 -6.61
C ALA A 294 8.87 5.97 -7.58
N TRP A 295 10.15 5.62 -7.41
CA TRP A 295 11.21 6.04 -8.34
C TRP A 295 10.95 5.54 -9.76
N ASN A 296 10.62 4.26 -9.92
CA ASN A 296 10.36 3.62 -11.20
C ASN A 296 9.11 4.23 -11.87
N GLY A 297 8.08 4.55 -11.10
CA GLY A 297 6.88 5.25 -11.55
C GLY A 297 7.20 6.61 -12.14
N ASP A 298 7.95 7.45 -11.40
CA ASP A 298 8.40 8.76 -11.90
C ASP A 298 9.27 8.61 -13.15
N ARG A 299 10.20 7.64 -13.17
CA ARG A 299 11.04 7.38 -14.34
C ARG A 299 10.20 7.09 -15.58
N ARG A 300 9.18 6.22 -15.45
CA ARG A 300 8.29 5.86 -16.58
C ARG A 300 7.44 7.05 -17.04
N LEU A 301 6.93 7.85 -16.11
CA LEU A 301 6.17 9.05 -16.45
C LEU A 301 7.05 10.09 -17.16
N ALA A 302 8.29 10.27 -16.71
CA ALA A 302 9.25 11.15 -17.37
C ALA A 302 9.59 10.68 -18.79
N ILE A 303 9.78 9.37 -19.00
CA ILE A 303 10.02 8.80 -20.33
C ILE A 303 8.82 9.02 -21.26
N ARG A 304 7.59 8.78 -20.76
CA ARG A 304 6.38 8.84 -21.60
C ARG A 304 5.90 10.26 -21.88
N TYR A 305 5.96 11.15 -20.89
CA TYR A 305 5.35 12.49 -20.96
C TYR A 305 6.36 13.64 -21.01
N GLY A 306 7.66 13.39 -20.82
CA GLY A 306 8.71 14.40 -20.92
C GLY A 306 8.44 15.62 -20.04
N GLU A 307 8.48 16.81 -20.65
CA GLU A 307 8.27 18.09 -19.98
C GLU A 307 6.94 18.16 -19.23
N ALA A 308 5.86 17.60 -19.79
CA ALA A 308 4.55 17.62 -19.15
C ALA A 308 4.55 16.97 -17.75
N PHE A 309 5.31 15.88 -17.59
CA PHE A 309 5.50 15.27 -16.28
C PHE A 309 6.35 16.13 -15.34
N GLU A 310 7.41 16.76 -15.83
CA GLU A 310 8.26 17.62 -15.00
C GLU A 310 7.49 18.83 -14.45
N VAL A 311 6.57 19.42 -15.22
CA VAL A 311 5.69 20.50 -14.74
C VAL A 311 4.79 20.02 -13.59
N VAL A 312 4.17 18.84 -13.69
CA VAL A 312 3.33 18.25 -12.63
C VAL A 312 4.17 17.83 -11.41
N LYS A 313 5.35 17.25 -11.65
CA LYS A 313 6.30 16.84 -10.61
C LYS A 313 6.79 18.02 -9.79
N ASN A 314 7.06 19.17 -10.42
CA ASN A 314 7.46 20.41 -9.74
C ASN A 314 6.37 20.99 -8.84
N ARG A 315 5.09 20.70 -9.12
CA ARG A 315 3.93 21.13 -8.31
C ARG A 315 3.47 20.11 -7.27
N THR A 316 4.10 18.94 -7.22
CA THR A 316 3.72 17.83 -6.30
C THR A 316 4.92 17.38 -5.47
N SER A 317 4.72 16.46 -4.53
CA SER A 317 5.79 15.90 -3.68
C SER A 317 5.58 14.42 -3.43
N ILE A 318 6.67 13.68 -3.19
CA ILE A 318 6.60 12.31 -2.66
C ILE A 318 6.24 12.35 -1.17
N ILE A 319 6.80 13.31 -0.43
CA ILE A 319 6.53 13.51 0.99
C ILE A 319 5.14 14.14 1.15
N PRO A 320 4.21 13.50 1.90
CA PRO A 320 2.88 14.03 2.17
C PRO A 320 2.91 15.49 2.62
N PHE A 321 2.01 16.30 2.05
CA PHE A 321 1.79 17.73 2.34
C PHE A 321 2.96 18.68 2.03
N ALA A 322 4.17 18.19 1.73
CA ALA A 322 5.33 19.05 1.54
C ALA A 322 5.13 20.09 0.42
N ALA A 323 4.54 19.69 -0.73
CA ALA A 323 4.28 20.64 -1.82
C ALA A 323 3.24 21.72 -1.44
N ILE A 324 2.31 21.40 -0.54
CA ILE A 324 1.31 22.35 -0.04
C ILE A 324 1.98 23.35 0.91
N LEU A 325 2.81 22.84 1.83
CA LEU A 325 3.58 23.67 2.77
C LEU A 325 4.59 24.58 2.07
N ASP A 326 5.24 24.09 1.02
CA ASP A 326 6.13 24.87 0.14
C ASP A 326 5.37 25.91 -0.70
N GLY A 327 4.04 25.82 -0.77
CA GLY A 327 3.19 26.66 -1.59
C GLY A 327 3.22 26.35 -3.09
N ARG A 328 3.90 25.27 -3.51
CA ARG A 328 3.95 24.78 -4.90
C ARG A 328 2.62 24.13 -5.34
N GLN A 329 1.93 23.52 -4.39
CA GLN A 329 0.57 22.98 -4.53
C GLN A 329 -0.39 23.86 -3.74
N LYS A 330 -1.55 24.19 -4.31
CA LYS A 330 -2.59 24.99 -3.63
C LYS A 330 -3.80 24.13 -3.30
N LEU A 331 -4.42 24.41 -2.16
CA LEU A 331 -5.72 23.85 -1.80
C LEU A 331 -6.79 24.89 -2.17
N PRO A 332 -7.68 24.61 -3.13
CA PRO A 332 -8.82 25.48 -3.39
C PRO A 332 -9.77 25.49 -2.18
N GLU A 333 -10.63 26.51 -2.04
CA GLU A 333 -11.55 26.61 -0.89
C GLU A 333 -12.48 25.39 -0.77
N ASP A 334 -12.82 24.76 -1.88
CA ASP A 334 -13.69 23.59 -1.95
C ASP A 334 -12.94 22.26 -2.17
N TYR A 335 -11.65 22.21 -1.84
CA TYR A 335 -10.82 20.99 -1.98
C TYR A 335 -11.44 19.75 -1.31
N TYR A 336 -12.23 19.92 -0.24
CA TYR A 336 -12.88 18.82 0.46
C TYR A 336 -13.82 18.01 -0.47
N LYS A 337 -14.38 18.63 -1.51
CA LYS A 337 -15.20 17.95 -2.52
C LYS A 337 -14.40 16.91 -3.31
N GLU A 338 -13.08 17.05 -3.40
CA GLU A 338 -12.21 16.05 -4.03
C GLU A 338 -12.22 14.72 -3.27
N PHE A 339 -12.55 14.75 -1.96
CA PHE A 339 -12.58 13.57 -1.07
C PHE A 339 -14.00 13.06 -0.79
N ILE A 340 -15.04 13.80 -1.20
CA ILE A 340 -16.45 13.39 -1.11
C ILE A 340 -16.92 12.92 -2.50
N ARG A 341 -16.31 11.84 -2.98
CA ARG A 341 -16.62 11.23 -4.28
C ARG A 341 -16.93 9.75 -4.15
N LEU A 342 -17.67 9.21 -5.11
CA LEU A 342 -18.08 7.80 -5.08
C LEU A 342 -16.90 6.81 -4.90
N PRO A 343 -15.71 7.02 -5.49
CA PRO A 343 -14.58 6.13 -5.25
C PRO A 343 -14.12 6.13 -3.78
N TYR A 344 -14.14 7.26 -3.07
CA TYR A 344 -13.80 7.31 -1.64
C TYR A 344 -14.88 6.69 -0.75
N LEU A 345 -16.15 6.85 -1.10
CA LEU A 345 -17.24 6.12 -0.44
C LEU A 345 -17.06 4.60 -0.62
N SER A 346 -16.69 4.17 -1.82
CA SER A 346 -16.42 2.77 -2.15
C SER A 346 -15.20 2.23 -1.39
N ILE A 347 -14.11 2.99 -1.31
CA ILE A 347 -12.93 2.67 -0.49
C ILE A 347 -13.30 2.56 0.98
N THR A 348 -14.15 3.45 1.50
CA THR A 348 -14.64 3.38 2.89
C THR A 348 -15.35 2.05 3.13
N ALA A 349 -16.30 1.68 2.26
CA ALA A 349 -17.01 0.41 2.35
C ALA A 349 -16.06 -0.79 2.23
N LEU A 350 -15.10 -0.75 1.30
CA LEU A 350 -14.09 -1.80 1.11
C LEU A 350 -13.18 -1.93 2.33
N THR A 351 -12.78 -0.82 2.95
CA THR A 351 -11.92 -0.81 4.14
C THR A 351 -12.62 -1.44 5.34
N LEU A 352 -13.89 -1.05 5.56
CA LEU A 352 -14.71 -1.66 6.61
C LEU A 352 -14.97 -3.15 6.33
N GLY A 353 -15.29 -3.49 5.07
CA GLY A 353 -15.45 -4.87 4.63
C GLY A 353 -14.19 -5.70 4.88
N ALA A 354 -13.01 -5.20 4.51
CA ALA A 354 -11.74 -5.85 4.76
C ALA A 354 -11.48 -6.07 6.26
N TYR A 355 -11.83 -5.09 7.11
CA TYR A 355 -11.72 -5.24 8.57
C TYR A 355 -12.63 -6.37 9.10
N PHE A 356 -13.92 -6.38 8.73
CA PHE A 356 -14.88 -7.39 9.19
C PHE A 356 -14.60 -8.79 8.60
N LEU A 357 -14.08 -8.86 7.38
CA LEU A 357 -13.74 -10.11 6.70
C LEU A 357 -12.31 -10.58 6.99
N HIS A 358 -11.52 -9.82 7.73
CA HIS A 358 -10.13 -10.17 8.05
C HIS A 358 -9.99 -11.58 8.69
N PRO A 359 -10.85 -12.02 9.63
CA PRO A 359 -10.81 -13.39 10.15
C PRO A 359 -11.10 -14.45 9.08
N ILE A 360 -11.98 -14.14 8.11
CA ILE A 360 -12.31 -15.05 7.01
C ILE A 360 -11.14 -15.16 6.04
N MET A 361 -10.44 -14.05 5.74
CA MET A 361 -9.22 -14.06 4.94
C MET A 361 -8.14 -14.95 5.58
N GLN A 362 -7.94 -14.83 6.90
CA GLN A 362 -7.01 -15.69 7.64
C GLN A 362 -7.42 -17.17 7.56
N ALA A 363 -8.70 -17.47 7.76
CA ALA A 363 -9.20 -18.85 7.70
C ALA A 363 -9.09 -19.44 6.28
N ALA A 364 -9.35 -18.65 5.24
CA ALA A 364 -9.22 -19.08 3.85
C ALA A 364 -7.76 -19.37 3.50
N SER A 365 -6.83 -18.47 3.88
CA SER A 365 -5.39 -18.66 3.71
C SER A 365 -4.90 -19.94 4.38
N TYR A 366 -5.36 -20.23 5.59
CA TYR A 366 -4.92 -21.40 6.35
C TYR A 366 -5.30 -22.73 5.68
N ARG A 367 -6.41 -22.77 4.92
CA ARG A 367 -6.82 -23.96 4.15
C ARG A 367 -5.88 -24.28 2.98
N LEU A 368 -5.07 -23.32 2.56
CA LEU A 368 -4.10 -23.51 1.49
C LEU A 368 -2.86 -24.25 1.98
N HIS A 369 -2.52 -24.21 3.26
CA HIS A 369 -1.32 -24.86 3.81
C HIS A 369 -0.04 -24.49 3.05
N TRP A 370 0.02 -23.24 2.58
CA TRP A 370 1.21 -22.64 1.95
C TRP A 370 2.11 -22.03 2.99
#